data_AF-A0A2E8DY24-F1
#
_entry.id   AF-A0A2E8DY24-F1
#
_cell.length_a   1.000
_cell.length_b   1.000
_cell.length_c   1.000
_cell.angle_alpha   90.00
_cell.angle_beta   90.00
_cell.angle_gamma   90.00
#
_symmetry.space_group_name_H-M   'P 1'
#
loop_
_entity.id
_entity.type
_entity.pdbx_description
1 polymer ?
#
loop_
_entity_poly.entity_id
_entity_poly.type
_entity_poly.pdbx_seq_one_letter_code
_entity_poly.pdbx_strand_id
1 'polypeptide(L)'
;GVIDADEVLGCTNSTANNFALNATDEDGSCDYDLDDDGVIDADEVLGCTNSTANNFALNATDDDGTCDYSNAVACTEDLCWDGSARNPSDCSCPAEVNKSDTTSNKDEAEQENYLWIILIALLFLIIIFRLRPKHEEE
;
A
#
# COMPACT_ATOMS: atom_id res chain seq x y z
N GLY A 1 36.49 24.66 16.67
CA GLY A 1 35.84 23.48 17.26
C GLY A 1 35.40 23.84 18.66
N VAL A 2 34.28 23.27 19.09
CA VAL A 2 33.97 23.10 20.52
C VAL A 2 35.01 22.18 21.16
N ILE A 3 35.09 22.11 22.49
CA ILE A 3 35.96 21.16 23.18
C ILE A 3 35.31 19.78 23.19
N ASP A 4 36.10 18.70 23.15
CA ASP A 4 35.61 17.32 23.09
C ASP A 4 34.59 16.96 24.20
N ALA A 5 34.68 17.62 25.36
CA ALA A 5 33.76 17.42 26.47
C ALA A 5 32.36 18.04 26.26
N ASP A 6 32.26 19.02 25.36
CA ASP A 6 31.03 19.73 25.01
C ASP A 6 30.53 19.33 23.61
N GLU A 7 31.15 18.33 22.96
CA GLU A 7 30.71 17.83 21.67
C GLU A 7 29.38 17.08 21.79
N VAL A 8 28.45 17.46 20.93
CA VAL A 8 27.18 16.76 20.74
C VAL A 8 27.29 16.02 19.41
N LEU A 9 27.30 14.70 19.49
CA LEU A 9 27.28 13.80 18.34
C LEU A 9 25.91 13.83 17.66
N GLY A 10 25.90 13.90 16.34
CA GLY A 10 24.72 13.78 15.49
C GLY A 10 24.99 14.24 14.07
N CYS A 11 23.98 14.18 13.20
CA CYS A 11 24.13 14.70 11.85
C CYS A 11 24.19 16.23 11.83
N THR A 12 25.29 16.80 11.32
CA THR A 12 25.47 18.27 11.21
C THR A 12 25.11 18.80 9.82
N ASN A 13 24.84 17.93 8.85
CA ASN A 13 24.38 18.33 7.52
C ASN A 13 22.90 18.73 7.54
N SER A 14 22.61 19.99 7.19
CA SER A 14 21.25 20.54 7.14
C SER A 14 20.36 19.97 6.03
N THR A 15 20.92 19.23 5.07
CA THR A 15 20.14 18.56 4.01
C THR A 15 19.78 17.13 4.35
N ALA A 16 20.22 16.60 5.49
CA ALA A 16 19.87 15.27 5.94
C ALA A 16 18.51 15.25 6.65
N ASN A 17 17.79 14.14 6.55
CA ASN A 17 16.47 13.92 7.15
C ASN A 17 16.51 13.91 8.68
N ASN A 18 17.67 13.58 9.25
CA ASN A 18 17.92 13.56 10.69
C ASN A 18 18.90 14.66 11.15
N PHE A 19 18.93 15.80 10.47
CA PHE A 19 19.75 16.94 10.87
C PHE A 19 19.50 17.36 12.34
N ALA A 20 20.57 17.39 13.13
CA ALA A 20 20.55 17.79 14.53
C ALA A 20 21.13 19.21 14.68
N LEU A 21 20.26 20.19 14.91
CA LEU A 21 20.66 21.61 15.07
C LEU A 21 21.69 21.83 16.20
N ASN A 22 21.67 20.98 17.22
CA ASN A 22 22.58 21.04 18.36
C ASN A 22 23.82 20.16 18.20
N ALA A 23 23.92 19.36 17.13
CA ALA A 23 25.11 18.57 16.88
C ALA A 23 26.27 19.48 16.50
N THR A 24 27.42 19.21 17.10
CA THR A 24 28.65 19.96 16.90
C THR A 24 29.75 19.12 16.28
N ASP A 25 29.57 17.79 16.26
CA ASP A 25 30.45 16.84 15.60
C ASP A 25 29.64 15.75 14.89
N GLU A 26 30.11 15.36 13.71
CA GLU A 26 29.45 14.39 12.84
C GLU A 26 29.69 12.97 13.33
N ASP A 27 28.61 12.23 13.59
CA ASP A 27 28.68 10.84 14.04
C ASP A 27 28.53 9.81 12.90
N GLY A 28 28.37 10.30 11.67
CA GLY A 28 28.16 9.47 10.49
C GLY A 28 26.76 8.85 10.41
N SER A 29 25.81 9.30 11.23
CA SER A 29 24.42 8.83 11.21
C SER A 29 23.53 9.56 10.21
N CYS A 30 24.04 10.56 9.47
CA CYS A 30 23.25 11.34 8.52
C CYS A 30 22.47 10.45 7.54
N ASP A 31 21.17 10.68 7.51
CA ASP A 31 20.20 10.00 6.68
C ASP A 31 19.78 10.91 5.52
N TYR A 32 19.80 10.37 4.30
CA TYR A 32 19.46 11.07 3.06
C TYR A 32 18.44 10.30 2.22
N ASP A 33 17.79 9.29 2.80
CA ASP A 33 16.80 8.42 2.17
C ASP A 33 15.60 8.37 3.14
N LEU A 34 14.64 9.27 2.95
CA LEU A 34 13.59 9.54 3.93
C LEU A 34 12.65 8.35 4.14
N ASP A 35 12.42 7.55 3.10
CA ASP A 35 11.50 6.43 3.10
C ASP A 35 12.19 5.06 3.11
N ASP A 36 13.53 5.03 3.15
CA ASP A 36 14.40 3.86 3.21
C ASP A 36 14.20 2.91 2.00
N ASP A 37 13.87 3.43 0.81
CA ASP A 37 13.64 2.63 -0.40
C ASP A 37 14.94 2.26 -1.15
N GLY A 38 16.07 2.87 -0.76
CA GLY A 38 17.40 2.65 -1.32
C GLY A 38 17.81 3.65 -2.41
N VAL A 39 16.99 4.67 -2.67
CA VAL A 39 17.28 5.83 -3.52
C VAL A 39 17.35 7.06 -2.63
N ILE A 40 18.45 7.82 -2.71
CA ILE A 40 18.56 9.04 -1.90
C ILE A 40 17.59 10.12 -2.40
N ASP A 41 17.07 10.95 -1.51
CA ASP A 41 16.07 11.99 -1.81
C ASP A 41 16.49 12.91 -2.98
N ALA A 42 17.80 13.14 -3.13
CA ALA A 42 18.36 13.99 -4.18
C ALA A 42 18.33 13.34 -5.58
N ASP A 43 18.30 12.01 -5.64
CA ASP A 43 18.27 11.21 -6.87
C ASP A 43 16.87 10.67 -7.17
N GLU A 44 15.89 10.92 -6.29
CA GLU A 44 14.52 10.47 -6.47
C GLU A 44 13.83 11.13 -7.66
N VAL A 45 13.00 10.33 -8.33
CA VAL A 45 12.10 10.80 -9.39
C VAL A 45 10.68 10.71 -8.88
N LEU A 46 10.06 11.88 -8.72
CA LEU A 46 8.68 12.00 -8.30
C LEU A 46 7.70 11.50 -9.38
N GLY A 47 6.76 10.65 -8.96
CA GLY A 47 5.62 10.22 -9.78
C GLY A 47 4.90 9.02 -9.16
N CYS A 48 3.84 8.53 -9.79
CA CYS A 48 3.13 7.39 -9.21
C CYS A 48 3.95 6.09 -9.28
N THR A 49 4.34 5.55 -8.13
CA THR A 49 5.10 4.30 -8.00
C THR A 49 4.21 3.04 -8.00
N ASN A 50 2.90 3.21 -7.84
CA ASN A 50 1.97 2.08 -7.82
C ASN A 50 1.64 1.57 -9.23
N SER A 51 2.10 0.35 -9.54
CA SER A 51 1.86 -0.34 -10.83
C SER A 51 0.38 -0.55 -11.21
N THR A 52 -0.55 -0.39 -10.27
CA THR A 52 -2.00 -0.51 -10.51
C THR A 52 -2.68 0.81 -10.87
N ALA A 53 -1.99 1.94 -10.75
CA ALA A 53 -2.51 3.25 -11.14
C ALA A 53 -2.45 3.46 -12.65
N ASN A 54 -3.39 4.24 -13.19
CA ASN A 54 -3.47 4.57 -14.61
C ASN A 54 -2.27 5.39 -15.10
N ASN A 55 -1.68 6.18 -14.20
CA ASN A 55 -0.52 7.04 -14.45
C ASN A 55 0.75 6.49 -13.80
N PHE A 56 0.87 5.16 -13.63
CA PHE A 56 2.09 4.53 -13.14
C PHE A 56 3.32 4.98 -13.96
N ALA A 57 4.33 5.50 -13.27
CA ALA A 57 5.58 5.94 -13.85
C ALA A 57 6.69 4.93 -13.51
N LEU A 58 7.16 4.19 -14.51
CA LEU A 58 8.18 3.14 -14.31
C LEU A 58 9.52 3.68 -13.75
N ASN A 59 9.81 4.95 -14.00
CA ASN A 59 11.01 5.61 -13.53
C ASN A 59 10.80 6.39 -12.23
N ALA A 60 9.58 6.41 -11.67
CA ALA A 60 9.36 7.02 -10.38
C ALA A 60 9.95 6.14 -9.28
N THR A 61 10.66 6.77 -8.35
CA THR A 61 11.21 6.13 -7.17
C THR A 61 10.46 6.57 -5.92
N ASP A 62 9.93 7.80 -5.90
CA ASP A 62 9.10 8.32 -4.81
C ASP A 62 7.68 8.69 -5.31
N ASP A 63 6.67 8.36 -4.49
CA ASP A 63 5.26 8.64 -4.78
C ASP A 63 4.93 10.10 -4.47
N ASP A 64 4.67 10.87 -5.53
CA ASP A 64 4.25 12.27 -5.42
C ASP A 64 2.78 12.45 -4.98
N GLY A 65 2.08 11.34 -4.69
CA GLY A 65 0.68 11.32 -4.28
C GLY A 65 -0.29 11.61 -5.42
N THR A 66 0.19 11.63 -6.68
CA THR A 66 -0.66 11.89 -7.85
C THR A 66 -1.22 10.62 -8.49
N CYS A 67 -1.00 9.45 -7.90
CA CYS A 67 -1.53 8.18 -8.40
C CYS A 67 -3.04 8.23 -8.69
N ASP A 68 -3.38 8.00 -9.95
CA ASP A 68 -4.74 7.95 -10.45
C ASP A 68 -5.25 6.51 -10.46
N TYR A 69 -6.15 6.22 -9.53
CA TYR A 69 -6.89 4.96 -9.44
C TYR A 69 -8.33 5.10 -9.91
N SER A 70 -8.67 6.16 -10.65
CA SER A 70 -9.97 6.24 -11.28
C SER A 70 -10.16 4.98 -12.13
N ASN A 71 -11.36 4.41 -12.09
CA ASN A 71 -11.73 3.47 -13.13
C ASN A 71 -11.81 4.33 -14.38
N ALA A 72 -10.72 4.46 -15.12
CA ALA A 72 -10.74 5.10 -16.41
C ALA A 72 -11.89 4.40 -17.15
N VAL A 73 -13.00 5.13 -17.35
CA VAL A 73 -14.01 4.71 -18.30
C VAL A 73 -13.33 4.95 -19.63
N ALA A 74 -12.40 4.06 -19.93
CA ALA A 74 -11.90 3.89 -21.24
C ALA A 74 -13.14 3.43 -22.01
N CYS A 75 -13.72 4.35 -22.78
CA CYS A 75 -14.36 3.91 -23.99
C CYS A 75 -13.23 3.38 -24.90
N THR A 76 -12.62 2.25 -24.50
CA THR A 76 -11.76 1.46 -25.34
C THR A 76 -12.68 0.97 -26.44
N GLU A 77 -12.46 1.56 -27.61
CA GLU A 77 -13.12 1.25 -28.86
C GLU A 77 -14.56 1.79 -28.98
N ASP A 78 -15.03 1.77 -30.22
CA ASP A 78 -16.21 2.47 -30.75
C ASP A 78 -17.56 2.05 -30.14
N LEU A 79 -17.64 1.72 -28.85
CA LEU A 79 -18.81 1.19 -28.18
C LEU A 79 -19.32 2.18 -27.12
N CYS A 80 -20.59 2.60 -27.20
CA CYS A 80 -21.27 3.30 -26.12
C CYS A 80 -21.70 2.28 -25.02
N TRP A 81 -22.12 2.75 -23.82
CA TRP A 81 -22.43 1.89 -22.66
C TRP A 81 -23.61 0.92 -22.87
N ASP A 82 -24.44 1.16 -23.89
CA ASP A 82 -25.54 0.30 -24.33
C ASP A 82 -25.10 -0.80 -25.32
N GLY A 83 -23.80 -0.85 -25.66
CA GLY A 83 -23.24 -1.76 -26.65
C GLY A 83 -23.39 -1.30 -28.10
N SER A 84 -23.80 -0.05 -28.36
CA SER A 84 -23.95 0.51 -29.71
C SER A 84 -22.62 1.00 -30.30
N ALA A 85 -22.45 0.87 -31.62
CA ALA A 85 -21.30 1.38 -32.35
C ALA A 85 -21.36 2.92 -32.54
N ARG A 86 -20.22 3.63 -32.41
CA ARG A 86 -20.09 5.08 -32.58
C ARG A 86 -20.44 5.53 -34.01
N ASN A 87 -21.65 6.06 -34.19
CA ASN A 87 -22.07 6.80 -35.38
C ASN A 87 -22.53 8.21 -34.96
N PRO A 88 -22.11 9.28 -35.64
CA PRO A 88 -21.16 10.28 -35.18
C PRO A 88 -21.85 11.43 -34.40
N SER A 89 -22.92 11.19 -33.64
CA SER A 89 -23.66 12.30 -33.02
C SER A 89 -24.31 12.05 -31.66
N ASP A 90 -24.17 10.88 -31.02
CA ASP A 90 -24.91 10.64 -29.75
C ASP A 90 -24.24 9.74 -28.69
N CYS A 91 -22.90 9.64 -28.63
CA CYS A 91 -22.33 9.07 -27.39
C CYS A 91 -22.25 10.19 -26.34
N SER A 92 -23.26 10.26 -25.47
CA SER A 92 -23.12 10.92 -24.17
C SER A 92 -22.31 10.00 -23.26
N CYS A 93 -21.01 10.26 -23.09
CA CYS A 93 -20.27 9.65 -21.99
C CYS A 93 -20.93 10.09 -20.67
N PRO A 94 -21.21 9.17 -19.73
CA PRO A 94 -21.73 9.58 -18.43
C PRO A 94 -20.72 10.53 -17.76
N ALA A 95 -21.24 11.53 -17.04
CA ALA A 95 -20.41 12.40 -16.22
C ALA A 95 -19.67 11.55 -15.18
N GLU A 96 -18.38 11.85 -14.97
CA GLU A 96 -17.50 11.23 -13.99
C GLU A 96 -18.28 10.97 -12.68
N VAL A 97 -18.55 9.71 -12.38
CA VAL A 97 -19.06 9.35 -11.06
C VAL A 97 -17.88 9.49 -10.13
N ASN A 98 -17.79 10.63 -9.43
CA ASN A 98 -16.92 10.76 -8.27
C ASN A 98 -17.22 9.56 -7.36
N LYS A 99 -16.26 8.66 -7.23
CA LYS A 99 -16.32 7.46 -6.37
C LYS A 99 -16.24 7.86 -4.90
N SER A 100 -17.15 8.73 -4.46
CA SER A 100 -17.51 8.90 -3.05
C SER A 100 -18.84 8.22 -2.74
N ASP A 101 -19.61 7.79 -3.75
CA ASP A 101 -20.87 7.06 -3.57
C ASP A 101 -20.90 5.79 -4.43
N THR A 102 -20.34 4.70 -3.92
CA THR A 102 -20.81 3.35 -4.28
C THR A 102 -20.82 2.51 -3.02
N THR A 103 -21.95 2.56 -2.33
CA THR A 103 -22.39 1.43 -1.52
C THR A 103 -22.91 0.34 -2.47
N SER A 104 -22.50 -0.90 -2.20
CA SER A 104 -22.98 -2.17 -2.77
C SER A 104 -22.28 -2.69 -4.05
N ASN A 105 -21.20 -3.46 -3.88
CA ASN A 105 -21.35 -4.90 -3.73
C ASN A 105 -20.14 -5.49 -3.01
N LYS A 106 -20.46 -6.41 -2.09
CA LYS A 106 -19.58 -7.19 -1.22
C LYS A 106 -18.53 -7.92 -2.05
N ASP A 107 -17.27 -7.96 -1.59
CA ASP A 107 -16.36 -9.12 -1.61
C ASP A 107 -15.00 -8.76 -0.99
N GLU A 108 -14.97 -8.33 0.28
CA GLU A 108 -13.70 -8.15 1.04
C GLU A 108 -13.83 -8.60 2.50
N ALA A 109 -14.35 -9.80 2.75
CA ALA A 109 -14.36 -10.38 4.09
C ALA A 109 -14.39 -11.91 4.08
N GLU A 110 -13.31 -12.57 3.62
CA GLU A 110 -13.20 -14.02 3.76
C GLU A 110 -11.85 -14.55 4.27
N GLN A 111 -11.00 -13.69 4.87
CA GLN A 111 -9.69 -14.15 5.37
C GLN A 111 -9.52 -14.17 6.90
N GLU A 112 -10.35 -13.44 7.66
CA GLU A 112 -10.25 -13.37 9.13
C GLU A 112 -10.87 -14.59 9.87
N ASN A 113 -11.61 -15.45 9.17
CA ASN A 113 -12.39 -16.53 9.81
C ASN A 113 -11.75 -17.92 9.76
N TYR A 114 -10.65 -18.12 9.03
CA TYR A 114 -10.06 -19.46 8.89
C TYR A 114 -9.42 -19.97 10.18
N LEU A 115 -8.77 -19.10 10.96
CA LEU A 115 -8.08 -19.50 12.18
C LEU A 115 -9.07 -19.99 13.26
N TRP A 116 -10.20 -19.32 13.40
CA TRP A 116 -11.28 -19.71 14.33
C TRP A 116 -11.94 -21.03 13.93
N ILE A 117 -12.17 -21.24 12.63
CA ILE A 117 -12.74 -22.50 12.11
C ILE A 117 -11.79 -23.67 12.40
N ILE A 118 -10.47 -23.49 12.21
CA ILE A 118 -9.47 -24.52 12.52
C ILE A 118 -9.44 -24.84 14.02
N LEU A 119 -9.52 -23.84 14.89
CA LEU A 119 -9.55 -24.05 16.35
C LEU A 119 -10.80 -24.82 16.81
N ILE A 120 -11.97 -24.50 16.26
CA ILE A 120 -13.22 -25.21 16.57
C ILE A 120 -13.15 -26.66 16.10
N ALA A 121 -12.61 -26.92 14.89
CA ALA A 121 -12.45 -28.27 14.36
C ALA A 121 -11.50 -29.13 15.22
N LEU A 122 -10.38 -28.57 15.69
CA LEU A 122 -9.45 -29.27 16.57
C LEU A 122 -10.06 -29.62 17.94
N LEU A 123 -10.83 -28.71 18.54
CA LEU A 123 -11.55 -28.98 19.78
C LEU A 123 -12.57 -30.12 19.61
N PHE A 124 -13.30 -30.13 18.50
CA PHE A 124 -14.25 -31.19 18.18
C PHE A 124 -13.58 -32.55 18.01
N LEU A 125 -12.43 -32.62 17.32
CA LEU A 125 -11.66 -33.86 17.18
C LEU A 125 -11.14 -34.39 18.51
N ILE A 126 -10.68 -33.50 19.40
CA ILE A 126 -10.25 -33.88 20.75
C ILE A 126 -11.43 -34.46 21.54
N ILE A 127 -12.61 -33.83 21.48
CA ILE A 127 -13.81 -34.33 22.15
C ILE A 127 -14.20 -35.70 21.60
N ILE A 128 -14.20 -35.90 20.28
CA ILE A 128 -14.48 -37.22 19.67
C ILE A 128 -13.46 -38.28 20.13
N PHE A 129 -12.18 -37.92 20.21
CA PHE A 129 -11.13 -38.83 20.68
C PHE A 129 -11.28 -39.18 22.18
N ARG A 130 -11.78 -38.24 22.99
CA ARG A 130 -12.09 -38.43 24.42
C ARG A 130 -13.41 -39.16 24.66
N LEU A 131 -14.35 -39.07 23.73
CA LEU A 131 -15.64 -39.76 23.75
C LEU A 131 -15.60 -41.14 23.10
N ARG A 132 -14.46 -41.55 22.53
CA ARG A 132 -14.27 -42.93 22.07
C ARG A 132 -14.38 -43.83 23.30
N PRO A 133 -15.50 -44.56 23.51
CA PRO A 133 -15.60 -45.46 24.64
C PRO A 133 -14.48 -46.47 24.46
N LYS A 134 -13.68 -46.64 25.52
CA LYS A 134 -12.70 -47.70 25.60
C LYS A 134 -13.51 -48.99 25.47
N HIS A 135 -13.60 -49.55 24.27
CA HIS A 135 -14.17 -50.87 24.09
C HIS A 135 -13.25 -51.77 24.93
N GLU A 136 -13.79 -52.25 26.05
CA GLU A 136 -13.17 -53.31 26.82
C GLU A 136 -13.06 -54.50 25.86
N GLU A 137 -11.83 -54.78 25.43
CA GLU A 137 -11.46 -56.06 24.86
C GLU A 137 -11.50 -57.06 26.04
N GLU A 138 -12.53 -57.91 26.07
CA GLU A 138 -12.46 -59.24 26.68
C GLU A 138 -11.63 -60.18 25.78
#